data_AF-A0A2N3LTG2-F1
#
_entry.id   AF-A0A2N3LTG2-F1
#
_cell.length_a   1.000
_cell.length_b   1.000
_cell.length_c   1.000
_cell.angle_alpha   90.00
_cell.angle_beta   90.00
_cell.angle_gamma   90.00
#
_symmetry.space_group_name_H-M   'P 1'
#
loop_
_entity.id
_entity.type
_entity.pdbx_description
1 polymer ?
#
loop_
_entity_poly.entity_id
_entity_poly.type
_entity_poly.pdbx_seq_one_letter_code
_entity_poly.pdbx_strand_id
1 'polypeptide(L)'
;MRIVAWLEHRSRWSVLRGLGNSPIAKATIAVPLVGYLLLFNREIVQFLSLHTDFCRPRSCGPSLRLLLLYLGCCSIAIGAALYGLRCPTLIKKYDSAAGFFEAEKAYFCQPRNFEYLQKLIERGTETEPLAKDAPMFSYNGRSEVDPNSLADPMGELYRVLNVSDLKFRLPALLSYYLGKTIIIVPTVMTFFQVIFTYTLAGDAF
;
A
#
# COMPACT_ATOMS: atom_id res chain seq x y z
N MET A 1 -9.71 -3.84 -23.33
CA MET A 1 -8.97 -2.63 -22.88
C MET A 1 -9.47 -2.05 -21.55
N ARG A 2 -10.78 -2.00 -21.25
CA ARG A 2 -11.32 -1.37 -20.02
C ARG A 2 -10.79 -1.94 -18.69
N ILE A 3 -10.59 -3.26 -18.59
CA ILE A 3 -10.10 -3.93 -17.37
C ILE A 3 -8.62 -3.60 -17.11
N VAL A 4 -7.79 -3.55 -18.16
CA VAL A 4 -6.36 -3.24 -18.04
C VAL A 4 -6.18 -1.80 -17.57
N ALA A 5 -6.90 -0.84 -18.16
CA ALA A 5 -6.88 0.55 -17.71
C ALA A 5 -7.34 0.72 -16.26
N TRP A 6 -8.34 -0.06 -15.83
CA TRP A 6 -8.81 -0.06 -14.44
C TRP A 6 -7.74 -0.60 -13.47
N LEU A 7 -7.10 -1.73 -13.80
CA LEU A 7 -6.01 -2.31 -13.00
C LEU A 7 -4.80 -1.38 -12.94
N GLU A 8 -4.46 -0.74 -14.06
CA GLU A 8 -3.38 0.22 -14.15
C GLU A 8 -3.65 1.41 -13.23
N HIS A 9 -4.84 1.99 -13.28
CA HIS A 9 -5.21 3.10 -12.40
C HIS A 9 -5.17 2.71 -10.92
N ARG A 10 -5.70 1.54 -10.56
CA ARG A 10 -5.71 1.04 -9.17
C ARG A 10 -4.33 0.68 -8.63
N SER A 11 -3.42 0.26 -9.49
CA SER A 11 -2.05 -0.13 -9.11
C SER A 11 -1.08 1.04 -9.01
N ARG A 12 -1.50 2.29 -9.31
CA ARG A 12 -0.65 3.48 -9.16
C ARG A 12 -0.15 3.63 -7.72
N TRP A 13 1.12 4.02 -7.56
CA TRP A 13 1.72 4.21 -6.25
C TRP A 13 0.97 5.23 -5.38
N SER A 14 0.43 6.29 -5.99
CA SER A 14 -0.37 7.32 -5.32
C SER A 14 -1.69 6.77 -4.76
N VAL A 15 -2.31 5.79 -5.44
CA VAL A 15 -3.52 5.12 -4.94
C VAL A 15 -3.16 4.15 -3.81
N LEU A 16 -2.07 3.39 -3.99
CA LEU A 16 -1.55 2.48 -2.96
C LEU A 16 -1.07 3.21 -1.71
N ARG A 17 -0.66 4.48 -1.82
CA ARG A 17 -0.22 5.33 -0.71
C ARG A 17 -1.22 5.41 0.42
N GLY A 18 -2.52 5.53 0.12
CA GLY A 18 -3.56 5.63 1.14
C GLY A 18 -3.55 4.44 2.11
N LEU A 19 -3.18 3.26 1.60
CA LEU A 19 -2.97 2.08 2.42
C LEU A 19 -1.56 2.02 2.99
N GLY A 20 -0.54 2.05 2.14
CA GLY A 20 0.84 1.76 2.53
C GLY A 20 1.51 2.82 3.40
N ASN A 21 1.05 4.07 3.35
CA ASN A 21 1.60 5.13 4.20
C ASN A 21 0.85 5.27 5.53
N SER A 22 -0.24 4.54 5.73
CA SER A 22 -0.99 4.56 7.00
C SER A 22 -0.15 3.98 8.15
N PRO A 23 -0.22 4.55 9.36
CA PRO A 23 0.47 4.00 10.54
C PRO A 23 0.06 2.55 10.82
N ILE A 24 -1.21 2.21 10.59
CA ILE A 24 -1.75 0.87 10.77
C ILE A 24 -1.07 -0.12 9.81
N ALA A 25 -0.98 0.20 8.51
CA ALA A 25 -0.31 -0.69 7.56
C ALA A 25 1.18 -0.86 7.90
N LYS A 26 1.86 0.18 8.38
CA LYS A 26 3.25 0.06 8.83
C LYS A 26 3.38 -0.84 10.06
N ALA A 27 2.47 -0.73 11.03
CA ALA A 27 2.43 -1.62 12.18
C ALA A 27 2.16 -3.08 11.78
N THR A 28 1.38 -3.32 10.71
CA THR A 28 1.10 -4.69 10.25
C THR A 28 2.35 -5.45 9.76
N ILE A 29 3.45 -4.76 9.43
CA ILE A 29 4.71 -5.40 9.03
C ILE A 29 5.29 -6.30 10.14
N ALA A 30 5.02 -5.97 11.42
CA ALA A 30 5.45 -6.80 12.55
C ALA A 30 4.53 -8.01 12.81
N VAL A 31 3.32 -8.01 12.25
CA VAL A 31 2.29 -9.04 12.55
C VAL A 31 2.69 -10.44 12.11
N PRO A 32 3.33 -10.70 10.96
CA PRO A 32 3.81 -12.03 10.63
C PRO A 32 4.74 -12.60 11.70
N LEU A 33 5.63 -11.78 12.24
CA LEU A 33 6.62 -12.21 13.22
C LEU A 33 5.97 -12.47 14.59
N VAL A 34 5.19 -11.50 15.07
CA VAL A 34 4.49 -11.60 16.36
C VAL A 34 3.41 -12.67 16.32
N GLY A 35 2.64 -12.72 15.24
CA GLY A 35 1.57 -13.70 15.04
C GLY A 35 2.10 -15.12 14.88
N TYR A 36 3.24 -15.32 14.21
CA TYR A 36 3.89 -16.62 14.16
C TYR A 36 4.31 -17.10 15.56
N LEU A 37 4.94 -16.21 16.34
CA LEU A 37 5.32 -16.52 17.72
C LEU A 37 4.10 -16.86 18.58
N LEU A 38 3.01 -16.11 18.47
CA LEU A 38 1.79 -16.36 19.25
C LEU A 38 1.07 -17.65 18.84
N LEU A 39 1.05 -17.99 17.55
CA LEU A 39 0.27 -19.12 17.04
C LEU A 39 1.01 -20.45 17.12
N PHE A 40 2.33 -20.45 16.95
CA PHE A 40 3.11 -21.67 16.76
C PHE A 40 4.07 -21.99 17.91
N ASN A 41 4.26 -21.06 18.85
CA ASN A 41 5.04 -21.35 20.04
C ASN A 41 4.18 -22.07 21.10
N ARG A 42 4.49 -23.34 21.36
CA ARG A 42 3.75 -24.18 22.31
C ARG A 42 3.78 -23.63 23.74
N GLU A 43 4.89 -23.05 24.17
CA GLU A 43 5.03 -22.48 25.52
C GLU A 43 4.14 -21.25 25.69
N ILE A 44 4.13 -20.37 24.69
CA ILE A 44 3.28 -19.16 24.70
C ILE A 44 1.80 -19.55 24.63
N VAL A 45 1.45 -20.52 23.78
CA VAL A 45 0.08 -21.04 23.68
C VAL A 45 -0.33 -21.70 25.01
N GLN A 46 0.55 -22.46 25.66
CA GLN A 46 0.27 -23.05 26.97
C GLN A 46 0.07 -21.98 28.04
N PHE A 47 0.92 -20.96 28.08
CA PHE A 47 0.82 -19.83 29.00
C PHE A 47 -0.48 -19.02 28.80
N LEU A 48 -0.87 -18.76 27.55
CA LEU A 48 -2.14 -18.13 27.20
C LEU A 48 -3.35 -19.03 27.51
N SER A 49 -3.20 -20.35 27.31
CA SER A 49 -4.24 -21.33 27.59
C SER A 49 -4.50 -21.51 29.09
N LEU A 50 -3.52 -21.15 29.94
CA LEU A 50 -3.64 -21.17 31.40
C LEU A 50 -4.71 -20.20 31.93
N HIS A 51 -5.24 -19.31 31.08
CA HIS A 51 -6.34 -18.39 31.40
C HIS A 51 -7.67 -18.75 30.72
N THR A 52 -7.77 -19.92 30.09
CA THR A 52 -8.97 -20.27 29.31
C THR A 52 -9.53 -21.65 29.65
N ASP A 53 -10.68 -21.66 30.34
CA ASP A 53 -11.67 -22.75 30.39
C ASP A 53 -12.24 -23.15 29.00
N PHE A 54 -11.69 -22.61 27.91
CA PHE A 54 -12.18 -22.78 26.53
C PHE A 54 -11.67 -24.03 25.81
N CYS A 55 -10.69 -24.77 26.38
CA CYS A 55 -10.21 -26.03 25.81
C CYS A 55 -10.87 -27.24 26.51
N ARG A 56 -12.10 -27.60 26.11
CA ARG A 56 -12.73 -28.92 26.38
C ARG A 56 -12.61 -29.85 25.14
N PRO A 57 -12.66 -31.18 25.29
CA PRO A 57 -11.50 -32.08 25.09
C PRO A 57 -11.28 -32.62 23.65
N ARG A 58 -11.48 -31.83 22.59
CA ARG A 58 -11.10 -32.27 21.23
C ARG A 58 -10.35 -31.16 20.47
N SER A 59 -9.03 -31.36 20.38
CA SER A 59 -8.03 -30.59 19.62
C SER A 59 -7.89 -29.10 19.96
N CYS A 60 -6.92 -28.75 20.82
CA CYS A 60 -6.45 -27.37 20.99
C CYS A 60 -5.56 -26.95 19.80
N GLY A 61 -6.14 -26.86 18.61
CA GLY A 61 -5.54 -26.19 17.45
C GLY A 61 -5.94 -24.71 17.41
N PRO A 62 -5.18 -23.84 16.73
CA PRO A 62 -5.59 -22.46 16.52
C PRO A 62 -6.94 -22.43 15.78
N SER A 63 -7.88 -21.61 16.26
CA SER A 63 -9.18 -21.51 15.60
C SER A 63 -9.03 -21.07 14.15
N LEU A 64 -9.83 -21.64 13.24
CA LEU A 64 -9.80 -21.28 11.81
C LEU A 64 -9.90 -19.76 11.59
N ARG A 65 -10.64 -19.06 12.45
CA ARG A 65 -10.77 -17.59 12.39
C ARG A 65 -9.47 -16.87 12.68
N LEU A 66 -8.75 -17.30 13.71
CA LEU A 66 -7.48 -16.71 14.08
C LEU A 66 -6.44 -16.96 12.98
N LEU A 67 -6.46 -18.15 12.36
CA LEU A 67 -5.63 -18.47 11.21
C LEU A 67 -5.95 -17.58 9.99
N LEU A 68 -7.23 -17.37 9.67
CA LEU A 68 -7.65 -16.47 8.60
C LEU A 68 -7.21 -15.04 8.88
N LEU A 69 -7.43 -14.53 10.09
CA LEU A 69 -7.00 -13.19 10.49
C LEU A 69 -5.49 -13.03 10.36
N TYR A 70 -4.71 -14.02 10.82
CA TYR A 70 -3.26 -14.04 10.66
C TYR A 70 -2.82 -14.02 9.19
N LEU A 71 -3.39 -14.89 8.35
CA LEU A 71 -3.06 -14.97 6.93
C LEU A 71 -3.42 -13.66 6.20
N GLY A 72 -4.57 -13.08 6.52
CA GLY A 72 -5.01 -11.80 5.97
C GLY A 72 -4.08 -10.65 6.36
N CYS A 73 -3.70 -10.57 7.64
CA CYS A 73 -2.71 -9.60 8.12
C CYS A 73 -1.34 -9.81 7.47
N CYS A 74 -0.88 -11.05 7.29
CA CYS A 74 0.37 -11.35 6.59
C CYS A 74 0.34 -10.87 5.13
N SER A 75 -0.77 -11.09 4.43
CA SER A 75 -0.95 -10.58 3.07
C SER A 75 -0.87 -9.05 3.03
N ILE A 76 -1.54 -8.34 3.95
CA ILE A 76 -1.44 -6.87 4.04
C ILE A 76 -0.01 -6.43 4.35
N ALA A 77 0.68 -7.13 5.26
CA ALA A 77 2.06 -6.84 5.63
C ALA A 77 3.01 -6.95 4.43
N ILE A 78 2.85 -7.96 3.58
CA ILE A 78 3.61 -8.11 2.33
C ILE A 78 3.34 -6.92 1.40
N GLY A 79 2.08 -6.53 1.23
CA GLY A 79 1.72 -5.35 0.42
C GLY A 79 2.34 -4.05 0.97
N ALA A 80 2.33 -3.88 2.29
CA ALA A 80 2.94 -2.75 2.99
C ALA A 80 4.47 -2.73 2.86
N ALA A 81 5.13 -3.88 2.98
CA ALA A 81 6.56 -4.01 2.79
C ALA A 81 6.97 -3.72 1.35
N LEU A 82 6.26 -4.27 0.35
CA LEU A 82 6.53 -3.99 -1.07
C LEU A 82 6.37 -2.50 -1.38
N TYR A 83 5.29 -1.88 -0.90
CA TYR A 83 5.11 -0.44 -1.01
C TYR A 83 6.24 0.34 -0.33
N GLY A 84 6.57 -0.01 0.92
CA GLY A 84 7.62 0.64 1.70
C GLY A 84 9.01 0.55 1.06
N LEU A 85 9.34 -0.56 0.41
CA LEU A 85 10.65 -0.79 -0.20
C LEU A 85 10.76 -0.23 -1.62
N ARG A 86 9.68 -0.28 -2.41
CA ARG A 86 9.74 0.02 -3.86
C ARG A 86 9.08 1.33 -4.27
N CYS A 87 8.13 1.85 -3.50
CA CYS A 87 7.49 3.12 -3.87
C CYS A 87 8.52 4.28 -3.80
N PRO A 88 8.65 5.11 -4.85
CA PRO A 88 9.57 6.25 -4.86
C PRO A 88 9.29 7.22 -3.71
N THR A 89 10.35 7.75 -3.10
CA THR A 89 10.25 8.67 -1.95
C THR A 89 9.42 9.90 -2.27
N LEU A 90 9.46 10.39 -3.52
CA LEU A 90 8.67 11.54 -3.97
C LEU A 90 7.16 11.26 -3.88
N ILE A 91 6.70 10.08 -4.30
CA ILE A 91 5.30 9.64 -4.21
C ILE A 91 4.90 9.30 -2.76
N LYS A 92 5.86 8.95 -1.90
CA LYS A 92 5.63 8.78 -0.44
C LYS A 92 5.56 10.10 0.32
N LYS A 93 6.19 11.16 -0.18
CA LYS A 93 6.20 12.51 0.41
C LYS A 93 4.96 13.28 -0.03
N TYR A 94 4.73 13.39 -1.33
CA TYR A 94 3.63 14.16 -1.93
C TYR A 94 2.44 13.29 -2.34
N ASP A 95 1.23 13.74 -2.04
CA ASP A 95 -0.01 13.02 -2.33
C ASP A 95 -0.46 13.17 -3.81
N SER A 96 -0.08 14.27 -4.43
CA SER A 96 -0.51 14.70 -5.75
C SER A 96 0.61 15.44 -6.48
N ALA A 97 0.52 15.50 -7.82
CA ALA A 97 1.43 16.29 -8.65
C ALA A 97 1.38 17.78 -8.30
N ALA A 98 0.18 18.31 -8.01
CA ALA A 98 0.00 19.69 -7.56
C ALA A 98 0.70 19.95 -6.22
N GLY A 99 0.57 19.03 -5.25
CA GLY A 99 1.27 19.13 -3.96
C GLY A 99 2.80 19.06 -4.11
N PHE A 100 3.31 18.26 -5.05
CA PHE A 100 4.73 18.24 -5.40
C PHE A 100 5.19 19.56 -6.03
N PHE A 101 4.44 20.07 -7.00
CA PHE A 101 4.73 21.34 -7.67
C PHE A 101 4.78 22.51 -6.69
N GLU A 102 3.72 22.69 -5.90
CA GLU A 102 3.65 23.80 -4.94
C GLU A 102 4.78 23.77 -3.90
N ALA A 103 5.18 22.57 -3.45
CA ALA A 103 6.23 22.41 -2.45
C ALA A 103 7.65 22.61 -3.00
N GLU A 104 7.92 22.25 -4.26
CA GLU A 104 9.29 22.16 -4.79
C GLU A 104 9.57 23.11 -5.98
N LYS A 105 8.58 23.85 -6.50
CA LYS A 105 8.77 24.74 -7.67
C LYS A 105 9.91 25.74 -7.49
N ALA A 106 10.05 26.34 -6.31
CA ALA A 106 11.13 27.29 -6.02
C ALA A 106 12.53 26.66 -6.11
N TYR A 107 12.67 25.38 -5.76
CA TYR A 107 13.93 24.65 -5.89
C TYR A 107 14.28 24.41 -7.36
N PHE A 108 13.30 24.06 -8.19
CA PHE A 108 13.50 23.76 -9.61
C PHE A 108 13.59 24.99 -10.53
N CYS A 109 13.27 26.21 -10.06
CA CYS A 109 13.49 27.44 -10.83
C CYS A 109 14.99 27.70 -11.14
N GLN A 110 15.89 27.11 -10.36
CA GLN A 110 17.32 27.19 -10.60
C GLN A 110 17.71 26.33 -11.82
N PRO A 111 18.41 26.89 -12.84
CA PRO A 111 18.73 26.15 -14.07
C PRO A 111 19.42 24.80 -13.85
N ARG A 112 20.32 24.71 -12.85
CA ARG A 112 21.00 23.45 -12.50
C ARG A 112 20.04 22.37 -12.00
N ASN A 113 19.06 22.75 -11.19
CA ASN A 113 18.07 21.81 -10.64
C ASN A 113 17.06 21.41 -11.73
N PHE A 114 16.77 22.33 -12.65
CA PHE A 114 15.95 22.03 -13.81
C PHE A 114 16.60 21.01 -14.75
N GLU A 115 17.90 21.15 -15.06
CA GLU A 115 18.64 20.12 -15.82
C GLU A 115 18.61 18.75 -15.13
N TYR A 116 18.69 18.75 -13.79
CA TYR A 116 18.54 17.52 -13.01
C TYR A 116 17.13 16.92 -13.13
N LEU A 117 16.08 17.75 -13.06
CA LEU A 117 14.69 17.33 -13.28
C LEU A 117 14.53 16.69 -14.67
N GLN A 118 15.05 17.32 -15.72
CA GLN A 118 15.00 16.78 -17.09
C GLN A 118 15.67 15.40 -17.18
N LYS A 119 16.88 15.26 -16.63
CA LYS A 119 17.59 13.96 -16.58
C LYS A 119 16.81 12.87 -15.84
N LEU A 120 16.08 13.24 -14.79
CA LEU A 120 15.21 12.29 -14.07
C LEU A 120 14.02 11.85 -14.93
N ILE A 121 13.41 12.76 -15.67
CA ILE A 121 12.31 12.47 -16.58
C ILE A 121 12.81 11.54 -17.70
N GLU A 122 13.93 11.90 -18.36
CA GLU A 122 14.55 11.09 -19.40
C GLU A 122 14.82 9.66 -18.93
N ARG A 123 15.49 9.52 -17.78
CA ARG A 123 15.79 8.21 -17.20
C ARG A 123 14.54 7.41 -16.87
N GLY A 124 13.50 8.04 -16.32
CA GLY A 124 12.26 7.35 -16.00
C GLY A 124 11.44 6.97 -17.23
N THR A 125 11.51 7.77 -18.30
CA THR A 125 10.86 7.51 -19.58
C THR A 125 11.53 6.35 -20.33
N GLU A 126 12.85 6.23 -20.25
CA GLU A 126 13.60 5.12 -20.83
C GLU A 126 13.26 3.77 -20.18
N THR A 127 13.09 3.73 -18.86
CA THR A 127 12.82 2.48 -18.15
C THR A 127 11.39 1.99 -18.37
N GLU A 128 10.44 2.90 -18.53
CA GLU A 128 9.02 2.57 -18.46
C GLU A 128 8.31 2.75 -19.82
N PRO A 129 7.84 1.66 -20.46
CA PRO A 129 7.20 1.72 -21.77
C PRO A 129 5.97 2.64 -21.83
N LEU A 130 5.27 2.80 -20.70
CA LEU A 130 4.07 3.63 -20.53
C LEU A 130 4.38 5.13 -20.42
N ALA A 131 5.66 5.48 -20.30
CA ALA A 131 6.13 6.86 -20.23
C ALA A 131 6.67 7.39 -21.57
N LYS A 132 6.75 6.55 -22.62
CA LYS A 132 7.37 6.89 -23.91
C LYS A 132 6.75 8.06 -24.66
N ASP A 133 5.50 8.41 -24.35
CA ASP A 133 4.80 9.55 -24.95
C ASP A 133 5.05 10.87 -24.20
N ALA A 134 6.06 10.93 -23.33
CA ALA A 134 6.40 12.14 -22.59
C ALA A 134 6.81 13.28 -23.56
N PRO A 135 6.26 14.49 -23.40
CA PRO A 135 6.64 15.63 -24.22
C PRO A 135 8.11 16.00 -24.00
N MET A 136 8.80 16.35 -25.08
CA MET A 136 10.19 16.80 -25.01
C MET A 136 10.21 18.28 -24.63
N PHE A 137 10.77 18.60 -23.46
CA PHE A 137 10.85 19.96 -22.95
C PHE A 137 12.17 20.61 -23.41
N SER A 138 12.12 21.51 -24.40
CA SER A 138 13.27 22.29 -24.85
C SER A 138 13.31 23.63 -24.12
N TYR A 139 14.39 23.91 -23.38
CA TYR A 139 14.59 25.18 -22.68
C TYR A 139 15.77 25.97 -23.27
N ASN A 140 15.53 27.23 -23.64
CA ASN A 140 16.57 28.13 -24.13
C ASN A 140 17.34 28.70 -22.93
N GLY A 141 18.38 27.97 -22.50
CA GLY A 141 19.10 28.14 -21.22
C GLY A 141 19.84 29.46 -20.97
N ARG A 142 19.13 30.59 -20.87
CA ARG A 142 19.77 31.89 -20.55
C ARG A 142 19.13 32.73 -19.44
N SER A 143 18.06 32.28 -18.78
CA SER A 143 17.45 33.02 -17.65
C SER A 143 16.91 32.09 -16.57
N GLU A 144 16.52 32.68 -15.44
CA GLU A 144 15.70 32.04 -14.40
C GLU A 144 14.46 31.40 -15.04
N VAL A 145 14.15 30.15 -14.67
CA VAL A 145 13.03 29.41 -15.25
C VAL A 145 11.73 29.98 -14.69
N ASP A 146 10.79 30.36 -15.56
CA ASP A 146 9.47 30.81 -15.13
C ASP A 146 8.80 29.68 -14.32
N PRO A 147 8.42 29.92 -13.04
CA PRO A 147 7.76 28.92 -12.21
C PRO A 147 6.54 28.28 -12.88
N ASN A 148 5.80 29.02 -13.71
CA ASN A 148 4.61 28.50 -14.38
C ASN A 148 4.97 27.48 -15.48
N SER A 149 6.14 27.61 -16.09
CA SER A 149 6.65 26.65 -17.08
C SER A 149 7.11 25.32 -16.48
N LEU A 150 7.28 25.25 -15.14
CA LEU A 150 7.70 24.04 -14.42
C LEU A 150 6.55 23.08 -14.12
N ALA A 151 5.29 23.52 -14.24
CA ALA A 151 4.14 22.70 -13.90
C ALA A 151 4.09 21.40 -14.72
N ASP A 152 4.31 21.51 -16.03
CA ASP A 152 4.29 20.37 -16.95
C ASP A 152 5.43 19.36 -16.69
N PRO A 153 6.72 19.75 -16.65
CA PRO A 153 7.80 18.79 -16.41
C PRO A 153 7.75 18.18 -15.00
N MET A 154 7.37 18.95 -13.97
CA MET A 154 7.20 18.40 -12.63
C MET A 154 6.02 17.42 -12.54
N GLY A 155 4.91 17.75 -13.20
CA GLY A 155 3.76 16.86 -13.33
C GLY A 155 4.13 15.56 -14.05
N GLU A 156 4.94 15.66 -15.11
CA GLU A 156 5.38 14.50 -15.88
C GLU A 156 6.33 13.60 -15.09
N LEU A 157 7.32 14.17 -14.37
CA LEU A 157 8.15 13.39 -13.45
C LEU A 157 7.27 12.65 -12.42
N TYR A 158 6.28 13.33 -11.83
CA TYR A 158 5.37 12.72 -10.88
C TYR A 158 4.60 11.57 -11.53
N ARG A 159 4.09 11.76 -12.76
CA ARG A 159 3.36 10.73 -13.53
C ARG A 159 4.24 9.50 -13.75
N VAL A 160 5.45 9.69 -14.27
CA VAL A 160 6.42 8.63 -14.55
C VAL A 160 6.75 7.84 -13.28
N LEU A 161 7.09 8.54 -12.19
CA LEU A 161 7.35 7.89 -10.90
C LEU A 161 6.14 7.14 -10.35
N ASN A 162 4.93 7.66 -10.57
CA ASN A 162 3.70 7.03 -10.09
C ASN A 162 3.36 5.71 -10.80
N VAL A 163 3.81 5.55 -12.05
CA VAL A 163 3.63 4.33 -12.86
C VAL A 163 4.88 3.44 -12.94
N SER A 164 5.98 3.84 -12.29
CA SER A 164 7.21 3.03 -12.23
C SER A 164 7.00 1.66 -11.60
N ASP A 165 7.83 0.68 -11.95
CA ASP A 165 7.97 -0.59 -11.23
C ASP A 165 6.68 -1.45 -11.20
N LEU A 166 6.07 -1.69 -12.36
CA LEU A 166 4.84 -2.50 -12.48
C LEU A 166 4.95 -3.87 -11.79
N LYS A 167 6.14 -4.49 -11.86
CA LYS A 167 6.46 -5.78 -11.24
C LYS A 167 6.24 -5.80 -9.72
N PHE A 168 6.32 -4.65 -9.06
CA PHE A 168 6.12 -4.53 -7.61
C PHE A 168 4.75 -3.92 -7.26
N ARG A 169 4.23 -3.03 -8.10
CA ARG A 169 2.90 -2.41 -7.93
C ARG A 169 1.79 -3.44 -7.93
N LEU A 170 1.79 -4.36 -8.91
CA LEU A 170 0.72 -5.32 -9.08
C LEU A 170 0.65 -6.33 -7.92
N PRO A 171 1.76 -6.98 -7.50
CA PRO A 171 1.74 -7.82 -6.31
C PRO A 171 1.33 -7.06 -5.04
N ALA A 172 1.80 -5.82 -4.83
CA ALA A 172 1.40 -5.03 -3.67
C ALA A 172 -0.12 -4.80 -3.64
N LEU A 173 -0.72 -4.43 -4.79
CA LEU A 173 -2.16 -4.28 -4.94
C LEU A 173 -2.92 -5.58 -4.63
N LEU A 174 -2.48 -6.69 -5.22
CA LEU A 174 -3.10 -8.01 -5.01
C LEU A 174 -3.01 -8.44 -3.55
N SER A 175 -1.86 -8.26 -2.91
CA SER A 175 -1.64 -8.54 -1.49
C SER A 175 -2.58 -7.75 -0.58
N TYR A 176 -2.82 -6.47 -0.86
CA TYR A 176 -3.80 -5.68 -0.10
C TYR A 176 -5.24 -6.19 -0.28
N TYR A 177 -5.66 -6.47 -1.52
CA TYR A 177 -7.02 -6.95 -1.77
C TYR A 177 -7.25 -8.34 -1.18
N LEU A 178 -6.31 -9.26 -1.38
CA LEU A 178 -6.37 -10.61 -0.82
C LEU A 178 -6.47 -10.54 0.71
N GLY A 179 -5.60 -9.74 1.34
CA GLY A 179 -5.59 -9.59 2.78
C GLY A 179 -6.90 -9.02 3.34
N LYS A 180 -7.44 -7.98 2.71
CA LYS A 180 -8.75 -7.42 3.07
C LYS A 180 -9.87 -8.45 2.95
N THR A 181 -9.93 -9.16 1.83
CA THR A 181 -10.96 -10.19 1.61
C THR A 181 -10.88 -11.29 2.67
N ILE A 182 -9.67 -11.77 2.99
CA ILE A 182 -9.47 -12.80 4.00
C ILE A 182 -9.91 -12.31 5.40
N ILE A 183 -9.61 -11.07 5.77
CA ILE A 183 -10.00 -10.51 7.08
C ILE A 183 -11.52 -10.29 7.19
N ILE A 184 -12.18 -9.90 6.10
CA ILE A 184 -13.62 -9.65 6.10
C ILE A 184 -14.42 -10.92 6.46
N VAL A 185 -13.98 -12.10 6.01
CA VAL A 185 -14.69 -13.36 6.26
C VAL A 185 -14.92 -13.64 7.76
N PRO A 186 -13.88 -13.76 8.63
CA PRO A 186 -14.09 -14.00 10.06
C PRO A 186 -14.81 -12.84 10.77
N THR A 187 -14.66 -11.60 10.31
CA THR A 187 -15.40 -10.45 10.87
C THR A 187 -16.89 -10.59 10.62
N VAL A 188 -17.29 -10.89 9.38
CA VAL A 188 -18.70 -11.10 9.01
C VAL A 188 -19.27 -12.32 9.71
N MET A 189 -18.53 -13.43 9.78
CA MET A 189 -18.95 -14.62 10.53
C MET A 189 -19.20 -14.29 12.01
N THR A 190 -18.29 -13.55 12.65
CA THR A 190 -18.43 -13.20 14.07
C THR A 190 -19.64 -12.28 14.29
N PHE A 191 -19.87 -11.33 13.38
CA PHE A 191 -21.04 -10.45 13.43
C PHE A 191 -22.36 -11.23 13.39
N PHE A 192 -22.51 -12.16 12.45
CA PHE A 192 -23.72 -12.99 12.37
C PHE A 192 -23.90 -13.91 13.56
N GLN A 193 -22.82 -14.45 14.11
CA GLN A 193 -22.90 -15.28 15.30
C GLN A 193 -23.40 -14.50 16.51
N VAL A 194 -22.86 -13.30 16.72
CA VAL A 194 -23.31 -12.43 17.80
C VAL A 194 -24.80 -12.13 17.64
N ILE A 195 -25.24 -11.71 16.45
CA ILE A 195 -26.67 -11.43 16.19
C ILE A 195 -27.54 -12.64 16.49
N PHE A 196 -27.20 -13.81 15.96
CA PHE A 196 -28.02 -15.00 16.12
C PHE A 196 -28.10 -15.47 17.57
N THR A 197 -27.00 -15.40 18.32
CA THR A 197 -26.98 -15.72 19.75
C THR A 197 -27.86 -14.76 20.54
N TYR A 198 -27.84 -13.46 20.25
CA TYR A 198 -28.70 -12.49 20.92
C TYR A 198 -30.17 -12.66 20.55
N THR A 199 -30.50 -12.93 19.29
CA THR A 199 -31.90 -13.16 18.87
C THR A 199 -32.49 -14.40 19.53
N LEU A 200 -31.78 -15.54 19.51
CA LEU A 200 -32.28 -16.77 20.12
C LEU A 200 -32.35 -16.71 21.65
N ALA A 201 -31.44 -15.98 22.31
CA ALA A 201 -31.49 -15.80 23.76
C ALA A 201 -32.64 -14.86 24.19
N GLY A 202 -33.09 -13.96 23.30
CA GLY A 202 -34.22 -13.07 23.55
C GLY A 202 -35.57 -13.79 23.56
N ASP A 203 -35.72 -14.90 22.83
CA ASP A 203 -36.95 -15.71 22.79
C ASP A 203 -37.10 -16.67 23.99
N ALA A 204 -36.11 -16.71 24.89
CA ALA A 204 -36.09 -17.57 26.07
C ALA A 204 -36.51 -16.87 27.38
N PHE A 205 -36.98 -15.62 27.30
CA PHE A 205 -37.53 -14.82 28.41
C PHE A 205 -38.93 -14.33 28.07
#